data_AF-A0A2U4BWI6-F1
#
_entry.id   AF-A0A2U4BWI6-F1
#
_cell.length_a   1.000
_cell.length_b   1.000
_cell.length_c   1.000
_cell.angle_alpha   90.00
_cell.angle_beta   90.00
_cell.angle_gamma   90.00
#
_symmetry.space_group_name_H-M   'P 1'
#
loop_
_entity.id
_entity.type
_entity.pdbx_description
1 polymer ?
#
loop_
_entity_poly.entity_id
_entity_poly.type
_entity_poly.pdbx_seq_one_letter_code
_entity_poly.pdbx_strand_id
1 'polypeptide(L)'
;MAWKQESEFTKRDRAARVIQKAWKSFLNVTVFQHFKRLINIRRQGEPRQILKYINPKEAELLDAAAGINVRFRLGGVKFPPEIYYKIFTHRHIEDLCANSPRDYTKLPAKHTSHIKSDNLQEEDYSGWYRRTENNGWRPVSDKFWKSTENVMVGDKKESEFHFSKLKRRQDIEKKRKIRKIEWMQQMYYTGNLEGKSTNHETLGLIHTATKGLIRAIEDGGIDSVMEWEVDEVLNWTNTLNFDEYIANWKEIATSNSSANFKSFRFEQAQKKKYDYKDILEEEMGTQEVTSFDNIYEGPTFTRLRPDSTYGI
;
A
#
# COMPACT_ATOMS: atom_id res chain seq x y z
N MET A 1 -8.13 -64.69 9.31
CA MET A 1 -7.03 -64.12 8.49
C MET A 1 -7.35 -62.72 7.94
N ALA A 2 -8.57 -62.43 7.49
CA ALA A 2 -8.98 -61.11 6.96
C ALA A 2 -8.70 -59.90 7.90
N TRP A 3 -8.97 -60.02 9.20
CA TRP A 3 -8.81 -58.95 10.19
C TRP A 3 -7.35 -58.47 10.37
N LYS A 4 -6.37 -59.38 10.20
CA LYS A 4 -4.93 -59.00 10.22
C LYS A 4 -4.56 -58.21 8.97
N GLN A 5 -5.18 -58.51 7.84
CA GLN A 5 -4.91 -57.88 6.55
C GLN A 5 -5.50 -56.45 6.50
N GLU A 6 -6.68 -56.23 7.08
CA GLU A 6 -7.26 -54.90 7.27
C GLU A 6 -6.44 -54.02 8.24
N SER A 7 -5.92 -54.60 9.33
CA SER A 7 -5.04 -53.90 10.26
C SER A 7 -3.73 -53.45 9.59
N GLU A 8 -3.12 -54.30 8.77
CA GLU A 8 -1.91 -53.93 8.02
C GLU A 8 -2.19 -52.89 6.92
N PHE A 9 -3.34 -52.98 6.25
CA PHE A 9 -3.77 -51.98 5.27
C PHE A 9 -3.98 -50.60 5.91
N THR A 10 -4.66 -50.54 7.05
CA THR A 10 -4.88 -49.28 7.79
C THR A 10 -3.59 -48.67 8.31
N LYS A 11 -2.61 -49.47 8.74
CA LYS A 11 -1.26 -48.98 9.10
C LYS A 11 -0.53 -48.39 7.90
N ARG A 12 -0.58 -49.05 6.74
CA ARG A 12 0.03 -48.57 5.49
C ARG A 12 -0.63 -47.31 4.98
N ASP A 13 -1.95 -47.23 5.03
CA ASP A 13 -2.71 -46.02 4.66
C ASP A 13 -2.39 -44.86 5.61
N ARG A 14 -2.28 -45.11 6.93
CA ARG A 14 -1.82 -44.11 7.89
C ARG A 14 -0.41 -43.60 7.56
N ALA A 15 0.53 -44.51 7.27
CA ALA A 15 1.89 -44.14 6.87
C ALA A 15 1.90 -43.34 5.56
N ALA A 16 1.14 -43.76 4.55
CA ALA A 16 1.00 -43.05 3.29
C ALA A 16 0.42 -41.63 3.49
N ARG A 17 -0.61 -41.47 4.32
CA ARG A 17 -1.18 -40.15 4.66
C ARG A 17 -0.17 -39.25 5.37
N VAL A 18 0.69 -39.79 6.24
CA VAL A 18 1.76 -39.02 6.88
C VAL A 18 2.75 -38.52 5.83
N ILE A 19 3.20 -39.39 4.92
CA ILE A 19 4.12 -39.02 3.84
C ILE A 19 3.48 -37.98 2.92
N GLN A 20 2.23 -38.19 2.49
CA GLN A 20 1.50 -37.24 1.65
C GLN A 20 1.29 -35.89 2.35
N LYS A 21 1.00 -35.88 3.66
CA LYS A 21 0.86 -34.65 4.44
C LYS A 21 2.19 -33.91 4.55
N ALA A 22 3.29 -34.63 4.77
CA ALA A 22 4.63 -34.05 4.79
C ALA A 22 5.00 -33.45 3.43
N TRP A 23 4.73 -34.16 2.33
CA TRP A 23 4.96 -33.67 0.97
C TRP A 23 4.12 -32.43 0.63
N LYS A 24 2.81 -32.45 0.95
CA LYS A 24 1.93 -31.30 0.76
C LYS A 24 2.37 -30.10 1.60
N SER A 25 2.82 -30.34 2.84
CA SER A 25 3.37 -29.29 3.70
C SER A 25 4.62 -28.66 3.08
N PHE A 26 5.56 -29.49 2.59
CA PHE A 26 6.75 -29.03 1.90
C PHE A 26 6.42 -28.19 0.65
N LEU A 27 5.48 -28.65 -0.18
CA LEU A 27 5.00 -27.89 -1.33
C LEU A 27 4.35 -26.56 -0.93
N ASN A 28 3.51 -26.56 0.10
CA ASN A 28 2.85 -25.33 0.56
C ASN A 28 3.88 -24.32 1.12
N VAL A 29 4.86 -24.79 1.89
CA VAL A 29 5.92 -23.95 2.43
C VAL A 29 6.79 -23.37 1.30
N THR A 30 7.15 -24.18 0.30
CA THR A 30 7.96 -23.71 -0.84
C THR A 30 7.22 -22.68 -1.68
N VAL A 31 5.94 -22.93 -1.99
CA VAL A 31 5.08 -21.96 -2.70
C VAL A 31 4.93 -20.67 -1.90
N PHE A 32 4.69 -20.75 -0.59
CA PHE A 32 4.61 -19.56 0.25
C PHE A 32 5.93 -18.78 0.30
N GLN A 33 7.06 -19.46 0.42
CA GLN A 33 8.38 -18.82 0.39
C GLN A 33 8.65 -18.12 -0.94
N HIS A 34 8.21 -18.70 -2.06
CA HIS A 34 8.29 -18.07 -3.37
C HIS A 34 7.50 -16.76 -3.40
N PHE A 35 6.22 -16.77 -3.00
CA PHE A 35 5.40 -15.56 -2.92
C PHE A 35 5.98 -14.51 -1.98
N LYS A 36 6.47 -14.94 -0.80
CA LYS A 36 7.12 -14.06 0.17
C LYS A 36 8.34 -13.37 -0.43
N ARG A 37 9.19 -14.10 -1.16
CA ARG A 37 10.38 -13.53 -1.83
C ARG A 37 9.98 -12.56 -2.94
N LEU A 38 8.98 -12.91 -3.74
CA LEU A 38 8.48 -12.08 -4.84
C LEU A 38 8.02 -10.71 -4.36
N ILE A 39 7.26 -10.66 -3.26
CA ILE A 39 6.75 -9.39 -2.73
C ILE A 39 7.73 -8.70 -1.77
N ASN A 40 8.86 -9.31 -1.38
CA ASN A 40 9.79 -8.73 -0.40
C ASN A 40 10.63 -7.59 -1.00
N ILE A 41 9.93 -6.56 -1.42
CA ILE A 41 10.44 -5.30 -1.94
C ILE A 41 10.48 -4.35 -0.74
N ARG A 42 11.68 -4.03 -0.25
CA ARG A 42 11.89 -3.14 0.91
C ARG A 42 12.21 -1.73 0.43
N ARG A 43 11.18 -0.97 0.05
CA ARG A 43 11.31 0.38 -0.55
C ARG A 43 12.20 0.44 -1.79
N GLN A 44 12.18 -0.63 -2.56
CA GLN A 44 12.93 -0.75 -3.81
C GLN A 44 11.96 -0.73 -5.01
N GLY A 45 12.49 -0.38 -6.18
CA GLY A 45 11.71 -0.32 -7.42
C GLY A 45 10.81 0.92 -7.54
N GLU A 46 10.68 1.42 -8.76
CA GLU A 46 9.84 2.57 -9.06
C GLU A 46 8.35 2.14 -9.09
N PRO A 47 7.45 2.81 -8.35
CA PRO A 47 6.01 2.55 -8.36
C PRO A 47 5.41 2.43 -9.76
N ARG A 48 5.79 3.34 -10.67
CA ARG A 48 5.25 3.40 -12.03
C ARG A 48 5.66 2.20 -12.86
N GLN A 49 6.93 1.77 -12.78
CA GLN A 49 7.40 0.58 -13.49
C GLN A 49 6.72 -0.68 -12.98
N ILE A 50 6.64 -0.84 -11.65
CA ILE A 50 5.96 -1.99 -11.04
C ILE A 50 4.50 -2.03 -11.47
N LEU A 51 3.81 -0.88 -11.39
CA LEU A 51 2.41 -0.80 -11.77
C LEU A 51 2.21 -0.94 -13.27
N LYS A 52 3.17 -0.60 -14.13
CA LYS A 52 3.08 -0.83 -15.57
C LYS A 52 2.89 -2.32 -15.91
N TYR A 53 3.50 -3.22 -15.14
CA TYR A 53 3.35 -4.67 -15.30
C TYR A 53 2.05 -5.22 -14.70
N ILE A 54 1.45 -4.51 -13.74
CA ILE A 54 0.26 -4.94 -13.00
C ILE A 54 -1.02 -4.29 -13.51
N ASN A 55 -0.99 -3.01 -13.83
CA ASN A 55 -2.11 -2.25 -14.38
C ASN A 55 -1.56 -1.00 -15.11
N PRO A 56 -1.38 -1.08 -16.45
CA PRO A 56 -0.76 0.02 -17.20
C PRO A 56 -1.58 1.32 -17.14
N LYS A 57 -2.91 1.24 -17.05
CA LYS A 57 -3.78 2.42 -16.95
C LYS A 57 -3.57 3.18 -15.66
N GLU A 58 -3.49 2.47 -14.54
CA GLU A 58 -3.19 3.13 -13.25
C GLU A 58 -1.77 3.67 -13.22
N ALA A 59 -0.83 3.01 -13.89
CA ALA A 59 0.55 3.48 -14.01
C ALA A 59 0.67 4.82 -14.74
N GLU A 60 -0.21 5.09 -15.72
CA GLU A 60 -0.28 6.37 -16.43
C GLU A 60 -0.79 7.51 -15.54
N LEU A 61 -1.66 7.20 -14.59
CA LEU A 61 -2.21 8.19 -13.64
C LEU A 61 -1.26 8.51 -12.48
N LEU A 62 -0.14 7.80 -12.35
CA LEU A 62 0.80 8.04 -11.27
C LEU A 62 1.62 9.31 -11.50
N ASP A 63 1.49 10.25 -10.59
CA ASP A 63 2.31 11.45 -10.53
C ASP A 63 3.51 11.28 -9.58
N ALA A 64 4.69 11.72 -10.04
CA ALA A 64 5.89 11.77 -9.22
C ALA A 64 5.76 12.79 -8.07
N ALA A 65 5.06 13.90 -8.30
CA ALA A 65 4.91 14.94 -7.29
C ALA A 65 4.02 14.51 -6.11
N ALA A 66 3.14 13.52 -6.30
CA ALA A 66 2.29 12.96 -5.24
C ALA A 66 3.05 12.07 -4.22
N GLY A 67 4.31 11.70 -4.49
CA GLY A 67 5.11 10.85 -3.60
C GLY A 67 4.43 9.51 -3.33
N ILE A 68 4.10 8.81 -4.41
CA ILE A 68 3.31 7.59 -4.45
C ILE A 68 4.17 6.40 -4.06
N ASN A 69 3.61 5.47 -3.29
CA ASN A 69 4.18 4.15 -3.05
C ASN A 69 3.10 3.07 -3.17
N VAL A 70 3.46 1.93 -3.75
CA VAL A 70 2.60 0.76 -3.91
C VAL A 70 2.99 -0.26 -2.85
N ARG A 71 2.01 -0.77 -2.11
CA ARG A 71 2.22 -1.86 -1.15
C ARG A 71 1.59 -3.14 -1.66
N PHE A 72 2.21 -4.27 -1.35
CA PHE A 72 1.75 -5.60 -1.67
C PHE A 72 1.45 -6.41 -0.41
N ARG A 73 0.41 -7.24 -0.45
CA ARG A 73 0.03 -8.16 0.63
C ARG A 73 -0.40 -9.49 0.05
N LEU A 74 -0.15 -10.56 0.81
CA LEU A 74 -0.70 -11.87 0.51
C LEU A 74 -2.07 -11.96 1.19
N GLY A 75 -3.06 -12.43 0.45
CA GLY A 75 -4.43 -12.62 0.94
C GLY A 75 -5.13 -13.75 0.21
N GLY A 76 -6.44 -13.82 0.36
CA GLY A 76 -7.28 -14.84 -0.28
C GLY A 76 -7.78 -15.90 0.71
N VAL A 77 -8.92 -16.51 0.36
CA VAL A 77 -9.62 -17.50 1.19
C VAL A 77 -9.13 -18.93 0.99
N LYS A 78 -8.38 -19.19 -0.09
CA LYS A 78 -7.85 -20.52 -0.46
C LYS A 78 -6.35 -20.40 -0.72
N PHE A 79 -5.62 -21.47 -0.41
CA PHE A 79 -4.20 -21.60 -0.77
C PHE A 79 -4.07 -22.15 -2.21
N PRO A 80 -3.11 -21.68 -3.02
CA PRO A 80 -2.07 -20.67 -2.76
C PRO A 80 -2.60 -19.24 -2.55
N PRO A 81 -1.90 -18.38 -1.80
CA PRO A 81 -2.36 -17.01 -1.55
C PRO A 81 -2.32 -16.18 -2.83
N GLU A 82 -3.25 -15.24 -2.93
CA GLU A 82 -3.28 -14.21 -3.97
C GLU A 82 -2.51 -12.97 -3.52
N ILE A 83 -1.91 -12.26 -4.48
CA ILE A 83 -1.22 -11.00 -4.21
C ILE A 83 -2.22 -9.86 -4.39
N TYR A 84 -2.30 -8.99 -3.41
CA TYR A 84 -3.08 -7.76 -3.44
C TYR A 84 -2.16 -6.56 -3.39
N TYR A 85 -2.57 -5.46 -4.02
CA TYR A 85 -1.86 -4.20 -3.99
C TYR A 85 -2.76 -3.03 -3.58
N LYS A 86 -2.14 -2.00 -3.01
CA LYS A 86 -2.79 -0.73 -2.69
C LYS A 86 -1.82 0.42 -2.90
N ILE A 87 -2.33 1.48 -3.51
CA ILE A 87 -1.58 2.70 -3.81
C ILE A 87 -1.75 3.66 -2.63
N PHE A 88 -0.64 4.15 -2.12
CA PHE A 88 -0.57 5.13 -1.04
C PHE A 88 0.16 6.38 -1.52
N THR A 89 -0.19 7.50 -0.93
CA THR A 89 0.41 8.81 -1.20
C THR A 89 1.03 9.32 0.09
N HIS A 90 2.29 9.73 0.04
CA HIS A 90 2.99 10.25 1.21
C HIS A 90 2.95 11.78 1.27
N ARG A 91 2.85 12.47 0.12
CA ARG A 91 2.71 13.92 0.13
C ARG A 91 1.29 14.34 0.49
N HIS A 92 1.18 15.58 0.94
CA HIS A 92 -0.11 16.18 1.27
C HIS A 92 -0.97 16.26 0.01
N ILE A 93 -2.07 15.50 -0.01
CA ILE A 93 -3.12 15.58 -1.03
C ILE A 93 -4.39 15.98 -0.29
N GLU A 94 -4.97 17.10 -0.68
CA GLU A 94 -6.21 17.59 -0.10
C GLU A 94 -7.37 17.35 -1.06
N ASP A 95 -8.42 16.74 -0.53
CA ASP A 95 -9.72 16.67 -1.18
C ASP A 95 -10.51 17.92 -0.78
N LEU A 96 -10.67 18.85 -1.72
CA LEU A 96 -11.32 20.14 -1.49
C LEU A 96 -12.78 19.96 -1.05
N CYS A 97 -13.50 19.03 -1.68
CA CYS A 97 -14.90 18.76 -1.41
C CYS A 97 -15.10 18.08 -0.04
N ALA A 98 -14.10 17.35 0.44
CA ALA A 98 -14.14 16.67 1.73
C ALA A 98 -14.01 17.59 2.96
N ASN A 99 -13.38 18.76 2.82
CA ASN A 99 -13.10 19.63 3.96
C ASN A 99 -14.28 20.59 4.27
N SER A 100 -15.06 20.95 3.27
CA SER A 100 -16.29 21.74 3.41
C SER A 100 -17.38 21.09 2.56
N PRO A 101 -18.00 20.01 3.04
CA PRO A 101 -19.13 19.42 2.35
C PRO A 101 -20.25 20.46 2.35
N ARG A 102 -20.55 21.00 1.17
CA ARG A 102 -21.63 21.95 0.94
C ARG A 102 -22.34 21.52 -0.33
N ASP A 103 -23.63 21.78 -0.39
CA ASP A 103 -24.34 21.74 -1.66
C ASP A 103 -23.98 23.01 -2.46
N TYR A 104 -22.92 22.94 -3.25
CA TYR A 104 -22.49 24.06 -4.11
C TYR A 104 -23.48 24.36 -5.23
N THR A 105 -24.48 23.51 -5.45
CA THR A 105 -25.52 23.71 -6.47
C THR A 105 -26.67 24.57 -5.95
N LYS A 106 -26.93 24.53 -4.64
CA LYS A 106 -27.93 25.34 -3.96
C LYS A 106 -27.23 26.39 -3.11
N LEU A 107 -26.83 27.50 -3.72
CA LEU A 107 -26.37 28.65 -2.96
C LEU A 107 -27.58 29.25 -2.23
N PRO A 108 -27.64 29.21 -0.88
CA PRO A 108 -28.69 29.93 -0.17
C PRO A 108 -28.56 31.41 -0.52
N ALA A 109 -29.67 32.07 -0.81
CA ALA A 109 -29.67 33.52 -0.97
C ALA A 109 -29.05 34.11 0.30
N LYS A 110 -27.96 34.89 0.14
CA LYS A 110 -27.24 35.48 1.28
C LYS A 110 -28.23 36.32 2.09
N HIS A 111 -28.69 35.81 3.22
CA HIS A 111 -29.39 36.63 4.21
C HIS A 111 -28.36 37.59 4.82
N THR A 112 -28.38 38.85 4.40
CA THR A 112 -27.56 39.93 4.95
C THR A 112 -28.11 40.48 6.27
N SER A 113 -28.92 39.71 7.00
CA SER A 113 -29.51 40.16 8.25
C SER A 113 -28.55 39.91 9.42
N HIS A 114 -28.06 40.98 10.03
CA HIS A 114 -27.31 40.97 11.30
C HIS A 114 -28.12 40.50 12.52
N ILE A 115 -29.36 40.05 12.32
CA ILE A 115 -30.27 39.61 13.38
C ILE A 115 -30.07 38.10 13.56
N LYS A 116 -29.39 37.73 14.65
CA LYS A 116 -29.31 36.34 15.11
C LYS A 116 -30.71 35.91 15.58
N SER A 117 -31.48 35.25 14.73
CA SER A 117 -32.63 34.49 15.20
C SER A 117 -32.12 33.24 15.91
N ASP A 118 -32.49 33.04 17.18
CA ASP A 118 -32.10 31.90 18.04
C ASP A 118 -32.62 30.53 17.55
N ASN A 119 -33.30 30.47 16.42
CA ASN A 119 -33.76 29.22 15.85
C ASN A 119 -32.62 28.59 15.05
N LEU A 120 -31.96 27.59 15.65
CA LEU A 120 -31.09 26.63 14.96
C LEU A 120 -31.91 25.96 13.85
N GLN A 121 -31.88 26.51 12.65
CA GLN A 121 -32.45 25.84 11.49
C GLN A 121 -31.66 24.53 11.31
N GLU A 122 -32.38 23.41 11.35
CA GLU A 122 -31.83 22.10 11.03
C GLU A 122 -31.35 22.16 9.57
N GLU A 123 -30.05 22.29 9.37
CA GLU A 123 -29.48 22.37 8.02
C GLU A 123 -29.74 21.03 7.30
N ASP A 124 -30.40 21.08 6.14
CA ASP A 124 -30.60 19.89 5.31
C ASP A 124 -29.25 19.46 4.70
N TYR A 125 -28.66 18.41 5.27
CA TYR A 125 -27.37 17.85 4.84
C TYR A 125 -27.50 16.89 3.64
N SER A 126 -28.69 16.67 3.07
CA SER A 126 -28.93 15.67 2.01
C SER A 126 -28.14 15.93 0.73
N GLY A 127 -27.89 17.20 0.38
CA GLY A 127 -27.15 17.61 -0.82
C GLY A 127 -25.64 17.76 -0.62
N TRP A 128 -25.13 17.47 0.58
CA TRP A 128 -23.71 17.66 0.89
C TRP A 128 -22.83 16.61 0.22
N TYR A 129 -21.64 17.02 -0.22
CA TYR A 129 -20.62 16.09 -0.70
C TYR A 129 -20.33 15.02 0.37
N ARG A 130 -20.70 13.77 0.07
CA ARG A 130 -20.39 12.61 0.91
C ARG A 130 -19.30 11.80 0.23
N ARG A 131 -18.13 11.76 0.85
CA ARG A 131 -17.03 10.91 0.39
C ARG A 131 -17.24 9.47 0.83
N THR A 132 -17.28 8.56 -0.13
CA THR A 132 -17.24 7.11 0.10
C THR A 132 -15.86 6.56 -0.26
N GLU A 133 -15.07 6.15 0.74
CA GLU A 133 -13.74 5.57 0.50
C GLU A 133 -13.82 4.08 0.16
N ASN A 134 -14.18 3.74 -1.09
CA ASN A 134 -14.09 2.36 -1.62
C ASN A 134 -12.65 1.98 -1.97
N ASN A 135 -11.69 2.37 -1.14
CA ASN A 135 -10.25 2.17 -1.39
C ASN A 135 -9.75 0.87 -0.74
N GLY A 136 -10.30 -0.25 -1.20
CA GLY A 136 -9.89 -1.59 -0.78
C GLY A 136 -8.52 -2.01 -1.33
N TRP A 137 -8.02 -3.15 -0.84
CA TRP A 137 -6.89 -3.84 -1.46
C TRP A 137 -7.34 -4.48 -2.79
N ARG A 138 -6.58 -4.29 -3.87
CA ARG A 138 -6.92 -4.78 -5.21
C ARG A 138 -6.12 -6.04 -5.56
N PRO A 139 -6.72 -7.11 -6.09
CA PRO A 139 -5.96 -8.29 -6.50
C PRO A 139 -5.07 -7.98 -7.71
N VAL A 140 -3.86 -8.52 -7.72
CA VAL A 140 -2.98 -8.56 -8.90
C VAL A 140 -3.48 -9.70 -9.78
N SER A 141 -4.32 -9.39 -10.76
CA SER A 141 -4.89 -10.38 -11.68
C SER A 141 -4.54 -10.07 -13.12
N ASP A 142 -4.27 -11.11 -13.91
CA ASP A 142 -4.04 -11.01 -15.37
C ASP A 142 -5.29 -10.55 -16.15
N LYS A 143 -6.46 -10.64 -15.51
CA LYS A 143 -7.75 -10.32 -16.12
C LYS A 143 -8.14 -8.89 -15.78
N PHE A 144 -7.40 -7.93 -16.34
CA PHE A 144 -7.57 -6.48 -16.14
C PHE A 144 -8.98 -5.92 -16.41
N TRP A 145 -9.89 -6.73 -16.97
CA TRP A 145 -11.19 -6.31 -17.51
C TRP A 145 -12.42 -6.98 -16.88
N LYS A 146 -12.28 -7.84 -15.87
CA LYS A 146 -13.46 -8.37 -15.16
C LYS A 146 -13.87 -7.40 -14.06
N SER A 147 -15.16 -7.04 -14.00
CA SER A 147 -15.71 -6.16 -12.95
C SER A 147 -15.26 -6.66 -11.57
N THR A 148 -14.54 -5.80 -10.86
CA THR A 148 -13.92 -6.05 -9.55
C THR A 148 -14.96 -6.14 -8.42
N GLU A 149 -16.25 -5.96 -8.71
CA GLU A 149 -17.33 -5.93 -7.72
C GLU A 149 -17.44 -7.21 -6.88
N ASN A 150 -16.97 -8.36 -7.40
CA ASN A 150 -17.10 -9.65 -6.72
C ASN A 150 -15.83 -10.15 -6.02
N VAL A 151 -14.71 -9.42 -6.04
CA VAL A 151 -13.41 -9.87 -5.47
C VAL A 151 -12.80 -8.85 -4.50
N MET A 152 -13.57 -7.88 -4.04
CA MET A 152 -13.15 -7.03 -2.92
C MET A 152 -13.19 -7.88 -1.64
N VAL A 153 -12.08 -8.53 -1.31
CA VAL A 153 -11.88 -9.16 0.00
C VAL A 153 -11.67 -8.02 1.01
N GLY A 154 -12.78 -7.53 1.54
CA GLY A 154 -12.81 -6.51 2.57
C GLY A 154 -14.23 -6.36 3.09
N ASP A 155 -14.37 -6.22 4.42
CA ASP A 155 -15.65 -5.86 5.03
C ASP A 155 -16.24 -4.67 4.27
N LYS A 156 -17.50 -4.78 3.81
CA LYS A 156 -18.29 -3.65 3.28
C LYS A 156 -18.65 -2.64 4.39
N LYS A 157 -17.78 -2.48 5.39
CA LYS A 157 -17.92 -1.44 6.40
C LYS A 157 -17.55 -0.15 5.70
N GLU A 158 -18.57 0.64 5.39
CA GLU A 158 -18.38 2.02 4.98
C GLU A 158 -17.52 2.70 6.04
N SER A 159 -16.31 3.12 5.67
CA SER A 159 -15.50 3.93 6.56
C SER A 159 -16.13 5.30 6.63
N GLU A 160 -16.71 5.63 7.78
CA GLU A 160 -17.24 6.97 8.02
C GLU A 160 -16.12 8.02 7.91
N PHE A 161 -16.32 8.98 7.02
CA PHE A 161 -15.38 10.07 6.79
C PHE A 161 -15.99 11.36 7.36
N HIS A 162 -15.41 11.87 8.44
CA HIS A 162 -15.82 13.15 9.01
C HIS A 162 -15.09 14.31 8.30
N PHE A 163 -15.81 15.40 7.96
CA PHE A 163 -15.22 16.54 7.25
C PHE A 163 -14.10 17.23 8.05
N SER A 164 -14.34 17.49 9.34
CA SER A 164 -13.34 18.12 10.23
C SER A 164 -12.07 17.27 10.35
N LYS A 165 -10.93 17.86 9.97
CA LYS A 165 -9.59 17.26 10.10
C LYS A 165 -9.25 16.97 11.57
N LEU A 166 -9.65 17.84 12.48
CA LEU A 166 -9.38 17.70 13.91
C LEU A 166 -10.08 16.46 14.48
N LYS A 167 -11.36 16.29 14.17
CA LYS A 167 -12.12 15.11 14.62
C LYS A 167 -11.54 13.83 14.03
N ARG A 168 -11.16 13.82 12.75
CA ARG A 168 -10.46 12.68 12.14
C ARG A 168 -9.14 12.33 12.84
N ARG A 169 -8.33 13.32 13.24
CA ARG A 169 -7.09 13.06 14.00
C ARG A 169 -7.39 12.42 15.35
N GLN A 170 -8.37 12.97 16.08
CA GLN A 170 -8.83 12.40 17.34
C GLN A 170 -9.36 10.97 17.18
N ASP A 171 -10.13 10.68 16.12
CA ASP A 171 -10.65 9.35 15.84
C ASP A 171 -9.53 8.34 15.51
N ILE A 172 -8.48 8.79 14.80
CA ILE A 172 -7.29 7.97 14.52
C ILE A 172 -6.52 7.67 15.81
N GLU A 173 -6.33 8.66 16.68
CA GLU A 173 -5.66 8.51 17.97
C GLU A 173 -6.45 7.56 18.88
N LYS A 174 -7.78 7.72 18.98
CA LYS A 174 -8.66 6.78 19.69
C LYS A 174 -8.53 5.35 19.16
N LYS A 175 -8.55 5.17 17.83
CA LYS A 175 -8.35 3.84 17.21
C LYS A 175 -6.95 3.28 17.50
N ARG A 176 -5.92 4.13 17.58
CA ARG A 176 -4.55 3.71 17.94
C ARG A 176 -4.51 3.21 19.38
N LYS A 177 -5.10 3.97 20.31
CA LYS A 177 -5.23 3.61 21.73
C LYS A 177 -5.94 2.26 21.89
N ILE A 178 -7.09 2.08 21.24
CA ILE A 178 -7.84 0.81 21.28
C ILE A 178 -6.98 -0.37 20.82
N ARG A 179 -6.28 -0.24 19.69
CA ARG A 179 -5.42 -1.33 19.19
C ARG A 179 -4.24 -1.64 20.10
N LYS A 180 -3.66 -0.64 20.76
CA LYS A 180 -2.59 -0.84 21.75
C LYS A 180 -3.10 -1.64 22.95
N ILE A 181 -4.29 -1.32 23.43
CA ILE A 181 -4.96 -2.05 24.52
C ILE A 181 -5.28 -3.48 24.11
N GLU A 182 -5.91 -3.68 22.94
CA GLU A 182 -6.22 -5.02 22.41
C GLU A 182 -4.95 -5.86 22.27
N TRP A 183 -3.85 -5.26 21.80
CA TRP A 183 -2.57 -5.94 21.69
C TRP A 183 -2.00 -6.32 23.07
N MET A 184 -2.04 -5.41 24.04
CA MET A 184 -1.63 -5.69 25.42
C MET A 184 -2.46 -6.83 26.04
N GLN A 185 -3.79 -6.82 25.85
CA GLN A 185 -4.67 -7.89 26.32
C GLN A 185 -4.34 -9.23 25.68
N GLN A 186 -4.15 -9.26 24.35
CA GLN A 186 -3.74 -10.46 23.63
C GLN A 186 -2.42 -11.01 24.19
N MET A 187 -1.42 -10.16 24.41
CA MET A 187 -0.14 -10.56 24.99
C MET A 187 -0.32 -11.14 26.41
N TYR A 188 -1.18 -10.52 27.23
CA TYR A 188 -1.47 -10.98 28.58
C TYR A 188 -2.11 -12.38 28.60
N TYR A 189 -3.18 -12.59 27.85
CA TYR A 189 -3.90 -13.87 27.86
C TYR A 189 -3.16 -15.00 27.14
N THR A 190 -2.33 -14.67 26.15
CA THR A 190 -1.49 -15.67 25.46
C THR A 190 -0.29 -16.12 26.29
N GLY A 191 0.02 -15.44 27.40
CA GLY A 191 1.16 -15.75 28.25
C GLY A 191 2.51 -15.32 27.66
N ASN A 192 2.49 -14.50 26.60
CA ASN A 192 3.69 -14.04 25.89
C ASN A 192 4.24 -12.70 26.43
N LEU A 193 3.83 -12.27 27.63
CA LEU A 193 4.41 -11.11 28.30
C LEU A 193 5.79 -11.46 28.85
N GLU A 194 6.78 -11.46 27.97
CA GLU A 194 8.17 -11.40 28.38
C GLU A 194 8.47 -9.97 28.81
N GLY A 195 9.27 -9.79 29.86
CA GLY A 195 9.78 -8.47 30.28
C GLY A 195 11.19 -8.25 29.76
N LYS A 196 11.60 -6.98 29.58
CA LYS A 196 12.99 -6.63 29.21
C LYS A 196 14.06 -7.07 30.24
N SER A 197 13.63 -7.43 31.44
CA SER A 197 14.49 -7.75 32.58
C SER A 197 14.33 -9.21 32.99
N THR A 198 15.44 -9.87 33.28
CA THR A 198 15.48 -11.25 33.83
C THR A 198 15.10 -11.31 35.31
N ASN A 199 14.86 -10.17 35.97
CA ASN A 199 14.52 -10.12 37.39
C ASN A 199 13.05 -10.51 37.63
N HIS A 200 12.84 -11.57 38.40
CA HIS A 200 11.52 -12.10 38.73
C HIS A 200 10.61 -11.07 39.43
N GLU A 201 11.18 -10.19 40.27
CA GLU A 201 10.45 -9.11 40.94
C GLU A 201 9.89 -8.08 39.96
N THR A 202 10.69 -7.69 38.97
CA THR A 202 10.25 -6.74 37.93
C THR A 202 9.14 -7.32 37.06
N LEU A 203 9.20 -8.63 36.78
CA LEU A 203 8.13 -9.34 36.07
C LEU A 203 6.83 -9.39 36.89
N GLY A 204 6.93 -9.60 38.20
CA GLY A 204 5.79 -9.58 39.11
C GLY A 204 5.09 -8.21 39.17
N LEU A 205 5.87 -7.13 39.21
CA LEU A 205 5.34 -5.75 39.17
C LEU A 205 4.64 -5.45 37.85
N ILE A 206 5.26 -5.82 36.73
CA ILE A 206 4.70 -5.65 35.39
C ILE A 206 3.39 -6.42 35.23
N HIS A 207 3.33 -7.68 35.67
CA HIS A 207 2.12 -8.49 35.59
C HIS A 207 1.00 -7.91 36.47
N THR A 208 1.36 -7.39 37.64
CA THR A 208 0.40 -6.74 38.55
C THR A 208 -0.16 -5.45 37.95
N ALA A 209 0.70 -4.59 37.38
CA ALA A 209 0.32 -3.37 36.70
C ALA A 209 -0.58 -3.66 35.48
N THR A 210 -0.19 -4.63 34.65
CA THR A 210 -0.97 -5.04 33.46
C THR A 210 -2.35 -5.56 33.87
N LYS A 211 -2.42 -6.40 34.91
CA LYS A 211 -3.68 -6.91 35.45
C LYS A 211 -4.56 -5.79 36.02
N GLY A 212 -3.95 -4.79 36.67
CA GLY A 212 -4.64 -3.59 37.15
C GLY A 212 -5.26 -2.78 36.00
N LEU A 213 -4.49 -2.54 34.92
CA LEU A 213 -4.99 -1.86 33.73
C LEU A 213 -6.15 -2.62 33.06
N ILE A 214 -6.02 -3.94 32.89
CA ILE A 214 -7.08 -4.76 32.28
C ILE A 214 -8.37 -4.66 33.09
N ARG A 215 -8.30 -4.74 34.43
CA ARG A 215 -9.47 -4.56 35.31
C ARG A 215 -10.09 -3.17 35.18
N ALA A 216 -9.27 -2.12 35.16
CA ALA A 216 -9.77 -0.76 34.97
C ALA A 216 -10.52 -0.58 33.64
N ILE A 217 -10.08 -1.28 32.59
CA ILE A 217 -10.74 -1.29 31.27
C ILE A 217 -12.03 -2.10 31.30
N GLU A 218 -12.05 -3.24 32.00
CA GLU A 218 -13.24 -4.07 32.18
C GLU A 218 -14.33 -3.34 32.98
N ASP A 219 -13.94 -2.63 34.04
CA ASP A 219 -14.86 -1.95 34.96
C ASP A 219 -15.30 -0.56 34.44
N GLY A 220 -14.39 0.18 33.81
CA GLY A 220 -14.58 1.59 33.43
C GLY A 220 -14.56 1.88 31.93
N GLY A 221 -14.38 0.87 31.08
CA GLY A 221 -14.26 1.01 29.62
C GLY A 221 -12.91 1.56 29.16
N ILE A 222 -12.72 1.72 27.84
CA ILE A 222 -11.44 2.14 27.22
C ILE A 222 -10.99 3.55 27.65
N ASP A 223 -11.93 4.41 28.06
CA ASP A 223 -11.63 5.79 28.45
C ASP A 223 -11.12 5.91 29.90
N SER A 224 -11.20 4.85 30.70
CA SER A 224 -10.69 4.85 32.08
C SER A 224 -9.16 4.83 32.18
N VAL A 225 -8.48 4.32 31.16
CA VAL A 225 -7.02 4.18 31.12
C VAL A 225 -6.43 5.17 30.12
N MET A 226 -5.34 5.84 30.47
CA MET A 226 -4.67 6.79 29.57
C MET A 226 -3.69 6.08 28.63
N GLU A 227 -3.48 6.63 27.42
CA GLU A 227 -2.58 6.00 26.43
C GLU A 227 -1.14 5.86 26.96
N TRP A 228 -0.67 6.84 27.73
CA TRP A 228 0.69 6.81 28.29
C TRP A 228 0.89 5.69 29.33
N GLU A 229 -0.15 5.32 30.09
CA GLU A 229 -0.09 4.21 31.07
C GLU A 229 0.08 2.87 30.34
N VAL A 230 -0.66 2.70 29.23
CA VAL A 230 -0.53 1.53 28.35
C VAL A 230 0.85 1.51 27.71
N ASP A 231 1.34 2.65 27.23
CA ASP A 231 2.67 2.75 26.60
C ASP A 231 3.80 2.45 27.59
N GLU A 232 3.67 2.87 28.85
CA GLU A 232 4.64 2.54 29.89
C GLU A 232 4.69 1.04 30.14
N VAL A 233 3.54 0.40 30.38
CA VAL A 233 3.46 -1.07 30.58
C VAL A 233 4.00 -1.82 29.36
N LEU A 234 3.65 -1.39 28.14
CA LEU A 234 4.16 -1.98 26.91
C LEU A 234 5.68 -1.79 26.74
N ASN A 235 6.23 -0.65 27.16
CA ASN A 235 7.66 -0.38 27.08
C ASN A 235 8.46 -1.22 28.09
N TRP A 236 7.90 -1.59 29.24
CA TRP A 236 8.56 -2.43 30.24
C TRP A 236 8.43 -3.93 29.96
N THR A 237 7.33 -4.33 29.36
CA THR A 237 7.10 -5.71 28.90
C THR A 237 7.95 -5.98 27.65
N ASN A 238 7.60 -5.37 26.53
CA ASN A 238 7.97 -5.97 25.26
C ASN A 238 9.42 -5.68 24.83
N THR A 239 10.13 -6.73 24.43
CA THR A 239 11.37 -6.63 23.62
C THR A 239 11.05 -6.23 22.17
N LEU A 240 9.80 -6.36 21.72
CA LEU A 240 9.29 -5.82 20.45
C LEU A 240 8.44 -4.56 20.67
N ASN A 241 8.94 -3.41 20.22
CA ASN A 241 8.20 -2.16 20.22
C ASN A 241 7.01 -2.23 19.23
N PHE A 242 5.78 -1.94 19.68
CA PHE A 242 4.59 -1.91 18.82
C PHE A 242 4.78 -1.02 17.59
N ASP A 243 5.27 0.20 17.84
CA ASP A 243 5.43 1.21 16.81
C ASP A 243 6.51 0.79 15.81
N GLU A 244 7.57 0.13 16.28
CA GLU A 244 8.59 -0.48 15.43
C GLU A 244 8.02 -1.63 14.60
N TYR A 245 7.25 -2.53 15.21
CA TYR A 245 6.56 -3.61 14.51
C TYR A 245 5.64 -3.06 13.40
N ILE A 246 4.82 -2.06 13.72
CA ILE A 246 3.94 -1.40 12.75
C ILE A 246 4.74 -0.68 11.67
N ALA A 247 5.85 -0.02 12.00
CA ALA A 247 6.72 0.65 11.04
C ALA A 247 7.36 -0.35 10.07
N ASN A 248 7.96 -1.42 10.59
CA ASN A 248 8.51 -2.52 9.79
C ASN A 248 7.42 -3.17 8.94
N TRP A 249 6.25 -3.46 9.49
CA TRP A 249 5.13 -4.02 8.73
C TRP A 249 4.68 -3.08 7.59
N LYS A 250 4.62 -1.76 7.83
CA LYS A 250 4.32 -0.76 6.80
C LYS A 250 5.39 -0.66 5.72
N GLU A 251 6.64 -1.05 6.03
CA GLU A 251 7.76 -1.02 5.10
C GLU A 251 7.87 -2.29 4.25
N ILE A 252 7.57 -3.45 4.84
CA ILE A 252 7.59 -4.73 4.14
C ILE A 252 6.69 -4.67 2.89
N ALA A 253 7.21 -5.18 1.79
CA ALA A 253 6.51 -5.29 0.51
C ALA A 253 5.96 -3.95 0.00
N THR A 254 6.74 -2.89 0.17
CA THR A 254 6.40 -1.53 -0.29
C THR A 254 7.43 -1.08 -1.31
N SER A 255 6.98 -0.52 -2.44
CA SER A 255 7.84 0.07 -3.45
C SER A 255 8.60 1.29 -2.90
N ASN A 256 9.60 1.77 -3.66
CA ASN A 256 10.18 3.09 -3.37
C ASN A 256 9.12 4.20 -3.56
N SER A 257 9.40 5.42 -3.10
CA SER A 257 8.56 6.59 -3.36
C SER A 257 8.74 7.08 -4.79
N SER A 258 7.66 7.46 -5.48
CA SER A 258 7.74 8.08 -6.81
C SER A 258 8.51 9.40 -6.79
N ALA A 259 8.60 10.07 -5.64
CA ALA A 259 9.41 11.27 -5.46
C ALA A 259 10.93 11.02 -5.60
N ASN A 260 11.37 9.77 -5.42
CA ASN A 260 12.78 9.41 -5.56
C ASN A 260 13.16 9.09 -7.01
N PHE A 261 12.22 9.25 -7.96
CA PHE A 261 12.51 9.08 -9.37
C PHE A 261 13.48 10.16 -9.84
N LYS A 262 14.72 9.75 -10.12
CA LYS A 262 15.67 10.57 -10.85
C LYS A 262 15.30 10.47 -12.32
N SER A 263 14.54 11.44 -12.83
CA SER A 263 14.49 11.64 -14.29
C SER A 263 15.93 11.75 -14.82
N PHE A 264 16.18 11.20 -16.01
CA PHE A 264 17.39 11.48 -16.75
C PHE A 264 17.58 13.00 -16.79
N ARG A 265 18.61 13.50 -16.12
CA ARG A 265 19.05 14.88 -16.32
C ARG A 265 19.60 14.91 -17.74
N PHE A 266 18.95 15.67 -18.62
CA PHE A 266 19.65 16.14 -19.80
C PHE A 266 20.84 16.97 -19.30
N GLU A 267 22.04 16.41 -19.36
CA GLU A 267 23.24 17.21 -19.25
C GLU A 267 23.16 18.22 -20.38
N GLN A 268 22.96 19.49 -20.01
CA GLN A 268 22.93 20.58 -20.95
C GLN A 268 24.32 20.60 -21.58
N ALA A 269 24.45 20.05 -22.80
CA ALA A 269 25.69 20.10 -23.55
C ALA A 269 26.13 21.56 -23.56
N GLN A 270 27.27 21.86 -22.93
CA GLN A 270 27.81 23.20 -22.92
C GLN A 270 28.01 23.62 -24.37
N LYS A 271 27.09 24.45 -24.89
CA LYS A 271 27.24 25.09 -26.19
C LYS A 271 28.48 25.97 -26.07
N LYS A 272 29.61 25.50 -26.58
CA LYS A 272 30.74 26.37 -26.92
C LYS A 272 30.19 27.43 -27.87
N LYS A 273 29.99 28.66 -27.38
CA LYS A 273 29.77 29.84 -28.20
C LYS A 273 31.03 30.01 -29.05
N TYR A 274 30.98 29.60 -30.30
CA TYR A 274 31.94 30.07 -31.29
C TYR A 274 31.48 31.45 -31.74
N ASP A 275 32.30 32.44 -31.40
CA ASP A 275 32.13 33.85 -31.73
C ASP A 275 32.59 34.02 -33.19
N TYR A 276 31.66 33.98 -34.13
CA TYR A 276 31.93 34.35 -35.52
C TYR A 276 31.62 35.83 -35.69
N LYS A 277 32.70 36.62 -35.80
CA LYS A 277 32.66 38.04 -36.14
C LYS A 277 32.00 38.23 -37.50
N ASP A 278 31.03 39.14 -37.54
CA ASP A 278 30.39 39.67 -38.73
C ASP A 278 31.43 40.15 -39.75
N ILE A 279 31.38 39.60 -40.96
CA ILE A 279 32.00 40.18 -42.15
C ILE A 279 30.85 40.61 -43.07
N LEU A 280 30.88 41.90 -43.38
CA LEU A 280 30.00 42.67 -44.26
C LEU A 280 29.80 42.03 -45.64
N GLU A 281 28.55 41.99 -46.12
CA GLU A 281 28.24 42.04 -47.56
C GLU A 281 26.95 42.86 -47.80
N GLU A 282 27.13 44.11 -48.22
CA GLU A 282 26.21 44.77 -49.16
C GLU A 282 26.57 44.28 -50.57
N GLU A 283 25.64 43.64 -51.28
CA GLU A 283 25.21 44.02 -52.64
C GLU A 283 24.25 42.97 -53.23
N MET A 284 23.25 43.48 -53.94
CA MET A 284 22.19 42.74 -54.62
C MET A 284 22.65 42.15 -55.96
N GLY A 285 22.07 41.02 -56.38
CA GLY A 285 22.07 40.63 -57.81
C GLY A 285 21.62 39.20 -58.15
N THR A 286 20.34 39.07 -58.51
CA THR A 286 19.72 38.21 -59.57
C THR A 286 20.14 36.74 -59.84
N GLN A 287 19.12 35.84 -59.78
CA GLN A 287 18.68 34.78 -60.75
C GLN A 287 19.75 33.91 -61.47
N GLU A 288 19.69 32.58 -61.70
CA GLU A 288 18.63 31.58 -61.91
C GLU A 288 19.29 30.15 -61.94
N VAL A 289 18.54 29.11 -61.49
CA VAL A 289 18.32 27.73 -62.03
C VAL A 289 19.48 26.75 -62.42
N THR A 290 19.25 25.46 -62.07
CA THR A 290 19.90 24.15 -62.42
C THR A 290 21.07 23.75 -61.51
N SER A 291 21.30 22.51 -61.03
CA SER A 291 20.87 21.13 -61.33
C SER A 291 21.44 20.17 -60.24
N PHE A 292 20.83 18.99 -60.03
CA PHE A 292 21.39 17.68 -59.56
C PHE A 292 22.39 17.67 -58.35
N ASP A 293 22.18 16.97 -57.23
CA ASP A 293 21.95 15.52 -57.10
C ASP A 293 21.37 15.14 -55.73
N ASN A 294 20.50 14.12 -55.76
CA ASN A 294 20.04 13.35 -54.60
C ASN A 294 21.07 12.28 -54.24
N ILE A 295 21.56 12.24 -53.00
CA ILE A 295 22.10 11.01 -52.41
C ILE A 295 21.28 10.69 -51.17
N TYR A 296 20.35 9.74 -51.36
CA TYR A 296 19.71 8.97 -50.31
C TYR A 296 20.74 8.00 -49.71
N GLU A 297 20.93 8.03 -48.39
CA GLU A 297 21.29 6.82 -47.64
C GLU A 297 20.28 6.63 -46.51
N GLY A 298 19.32 5.74 -46.77
CA GLY A 298 18.42 5.16 -45.77
C GLY A 298 19.05 3.96 -45.06
N PRO A 299 18.40 3.45 -43.99
CA PRO A 299 19.04 2.73 -42.91
C PRO A 299 19.25 1.24 -43.20
N THR A 300 20.40 0.70 -42.80
CA THR A 300 20.71 -0.74 -42.85
C THR A 300 19.93 -1.50 -41.78
N PHE A 301 18.88 -2.21 -42.21
CA PHE A 301 18.25 -3.31 -41.47
C PHE A 301 18.94 -4.63 -41.83
N THR A 302 19.61 -5.28 -40.87
CA THR A 302 20.10 -6.65 -40.99
C THR A 302 18.96 -7.64 -40.71
N ARG A 303 18.52 -8.34 -41.75
CA ARG A 303 17.54 -9.44 -41.69
C ARG A 303 18.29 -10.78 -41.72
N LEU A 304 18.18 -11.56 -40.63
CA LEU A 304 18.63 -12.95 -40.59
C LEU A 304 17.72 -13.82 -41.47
N ARG A 305 18.32 -14.67 -42.31
CA ARG A 305 17.60 -15.75 -43.03
C ARG A 305 17.84 -17.11 -42.35
N PRO A 306 16.84 -18.00 -42.31
CA PRO A 306 17.00 -19.40 -41.96
C PRO A 306 17.10 -20.27 -43.23
N ASP A 307 17.95 -21.29 -43.24
CA ASP A 307 17.86 -22.42 -44.20
C ASP A 307 18.37 -23.72 -43.54
N SER A 308 17.43 -24.64 -43.23
CA SER A 308 17.23 -25.99 -43.82
C SER A 308 18.47 -26.75 -44.37
N THR A 309 18.72 -28.09 -44.27
CA THR A 309 18.19 -29.30 -43.59
C THR A 309 19.22 -30.46 -43.82
N TYR A 310 19.17 -31.53 -42.98
CA TYR A 310 19.62 -32.94 -43.17
C TYR A 310 21.12 -33.35 -43.16
N GLY A 311 21.43 -34.41 -42.39
CA GLY A 311 22.39 -35.45 -42.79
C GLY A 311 23.22 -36.15 -41.69
N ILE A 312 22.75 -37.35 -41.27
CA ILE A 312 23.38 -38.45 -40.47
C ILE A 312 23.25 -38.36 -38.95
#